data_AF-A0A9D9H383-F1
#
_entry.id   AF-A0A9D9H383-F1
#
_cell.length_a   1.000
_cell.length_b   1.000
_cell.length_c   1.000
_cell.angle_alpha   90.00
_cell.angle_beta   90.00
_cell.angle_gamma   90.00
#
_symmetry.space_group_name_H-M   'P 1'
#
loop_
_entity.id
_entity.type
_entity.pdbx_description
1 polymer ?
#
loop_
_entity_poly.entity_id
_entity_poly.type
_entity_poly.pdbx_seq_one_letter_code
_entity_poly.pdbx_strand_id
1 'polypeptide(L)' 'MEQIGNMKLYSLDEVKDELIGKVGTPERDEHERKVEEALLAYRIKSMPYRKPCQCQASDRE' A
#
# COMPACT_ATOMS: atom_id res chain seq x y z
N MET A 1 -26.07 -0.04 5.26
CA MET A 1 -25.80 1.38 5.62
C MET A 1 -26.28 1.64 7.02
N GLU A 2 -25.36 1.88 7.94
CA GLU A 2 -25.68 2.31 9.31
C GLU A 2 -25.62 3.85 9.35
N GLN A 3 -26.59 4.49 9.98
CA GLN A 3 -26.61 5.95 10.15
C GLN A 3 -26.26 6.29 11.60
N ILE A 4 -25.24 7.13 11.80
CA ILE A 4 -24.94 7.72 13.11
C ILE A 4 -25.30 9.21 13.03
N GLY A 5 -26.45 9.56 13.61
CA GLY A 5 -26.99 10.93 13.53
C GLY A 5 -27.32 11.33 12.09
N ASN A 6 -26.86 12.53 11.66
CA ASN A 6 -27.10 13.07 10.31
C ASN A 6 -26.05 12.62 9.26
N MET A 7 -25.08 11.77 9.63
CA MET A 7 -24.03 11.33 8.71
C MET A 7 -24.32 9.93 8.18
N LYS A 8 -24.24 9.79 6.85
CA LYS A 8 -24.30 8.50 6.15
C LYS A 8 -22.93 7.85 6.20
N LEU A 9 -22.84 6.64 6.77
CA LEU A 9 -21.63 5.84 6.74
C LEU A 9 -21.68 4.89 5.55
N TYR A 10 -20.62 4.95 4.76
CA TYR A 10 -20.38 4.04 3.64
C TYR A 10 -19.17 3.19 3.98
N SER A 11 -19.21 1.92 3.57
CA SER A 11 -17.99 1.11 3.57
C SER A 11 -17.01 1.64 2.51
N LEU A 12 -15.72 1.42 2.74
CA LEU A 12 -14.71 1.83 1.75
C LEU A 12 -14.92 1.13 0.41
N ASP A 13 -15.39 -0.11 0.42
CA ASP A 13 -15.66 -0.87 -0.80
C ASP A 13 -16.82 -0.27 -1.61
N GLU A 14 -17.91 0.15 -0.96
CA GLU A 14 -19.02 0.86 -1.61
C GLU A 14 -18.54 2.17 -2.26
N VAL A 15 -17.72 2.96 -1.56
CA VAL A 15 -17.18 4.23 -2.10
C VAL A 15 -16.24 3.97 -3.28
N LYS A 16 -15.39 2.94 -3.19
CA LYS A 16 -14.50 2.56 -4.28
C LYS A 16 -15.30 2.08 -5.50
N ASP A 17 -16.36 1.30 -5.29
CA ASP A 17 -17.24 0.81 -6.36
C ASP A 17 -17.94 1.97 -7.08
N GLU A 18 -18.38 3.00 -6.34
CA GLU A 18 -19.04 4.17 -6.89
C GLU A 18 -18.07 5.12 -7.64
N LEU A 19 -16.85 5.32 -7.14
CA LEU A 19 -15.92 6.32 -7.68
C LEU A 19 -14.96 5.76 -8.75
N ILE A 20 -14.52 4.51 -8.60
CA ILE A 20 -13.45 3.89 -9.42
C ILE A 20 -14.03 2.73 -10.25
N GLY A 21 -15.23 2.26 -9.91
CA GLY A 21 -15.89 1.13 -10.55
C GLY A 21 -15.72 -0.17 -9.77
N LYS A 22 -16.47 -1.19 -10.22
CA LYS A 22 -16.48 -2.52 -9.59
C LYS A 22 -15.14 -3.23 -9.74
N VAL A 23 -14.90 -4.19 -8.85
CA VAL A 23 -13.74 -5.09 -8.92
C VAL A 23 -13.68 -5.77 -10.30
N GLY A 24 -12.54 -5.68 -10.97
CA GLY A 24 -12.31 -6.24 -12.31
C GLY A 24 -12.46 -5.25 -13.47
N THR A 25 -12.71 -3.95 -13.22
CA THR A 25 -12.53 -2.91 -14.23
C THR A 25 -11.05 -2.52 -14.36
N PRO A 26 -10.56 -2.21 -15.57
CA PRO A 26 -9.16 -1.85 -15.77
C PRO A 26 -8.75 -0.60 -14.98
N GLU A 27 -9.68 0.34 -14.78
CA GLU A 27 -9.44 1.55 -13.97
C GLU A 27 -9.19 1.23 -12.50
N ARG A 28 -9.93 0.26 -11.93
CA ARG A 28 -9.75 -0.15 -10.54
C ARG A 28 -8.47 -0.95 -10.34
N ASP A 29 -8.14 -1.84 -11.27
CA ASP A 29 -6.90 -2.61 -11.19
C ASP A 29 -5.67 -1.70 -11.27
N GLU A 30 -5.69 -0.66 -12.11
CA GLU A 30 -4.61 0.32 -12.16
C GLU A 30 -4.53 1.15 -10.87
N HIS A 31 -5.67 1.51 -10.28
CA HIS A 31 -5.71 2.21 -8.99
C HIS A 31 -5.08 1.38 -7.87
N GLU A 32 -5.50 0.13 -7.70
CA GLU A 32 -4.97 -0.76 -6.67
C GLU A 32 -3.47 -1.02 -6.88
N ARG A 33 -3.00 -1.20 -8.12
CA ARG A 33 -1.57 -1.34 -8.42
C ARG A 33 -0.75 -0.12 -7.98
N LYS A 34 -1.26 1.10 -8.18
CA LYS A 34 -0.59 2.35 -7.74
C LYS A 34 -0.54 2.44 -6.22
N VAL A 35 -1.60 2.01 -5.53
CA VAL A 35 -1.64 1.98 -4.06
C VAL A 35 -0.62 0.98 -3.51
N GLU A 36 -0.54 -0.22 -4.09
CA GLU A 36 0.44 -1.24 -3.70
C GLU A 36 1.89 -0.76 -3.88
N GLU A 37 2.19 -0.11 -5.01
CA GLU A 37 3.51 0.46 -5.27
C GLU A 37 3.90 1.51 -4.22
N ALA A 38 2.97 2.40 -3.86
CA ALA A 38 3.19 3.41 -2.83
C ALA A 38 3.42 2.78 -1.44
N LEU A 39 2.67 1.75 -1.09
CA LEU A 39 2.85 0.99 0.15
C LEU A 39 4.20 0.29 0.20
N LEU A 40 4.62 -0.32 -0.91
CA LEU A 40 5.93 -0.96 -1.04
C LEU A 40 7.05 0.08 -0.86
N ALA A 41 6.96 1.21 -1.53
CA ALA A 41 7.94 2.29 -1.42
C ALA A 41 8.04 2.84 0.02
N TYR A 42 6.91 3.02 0.70
CA TYR A 42 6.88 3.41 2.10
C TYR A 42 7.55 2.35 3.00
N ARG A 43 7.29 1.07 2.75
CA ARG A 43 7.89 -0.05 3.50
C ARG A 43 9.40 -0.16 3.27
N ILE A 44 9.86 0.06 2.04
CA ILE A 44 11.29 0.10 1.72
C ILE A 44 11.96 1.29 2.42
N LYS A 45 11.35 2.48 2.37
CA LYS A 45 11.90 3.67 3.05
C LYS A 45 11.97 3.51 4.57
N SER A 46 11.04 2.76 5.15
CA SER A 46 11.02 2.47 6.60
C SER A 46 11.86 1.26 7.01
N MET A 47 12.46 0.53 6.06
CA MET A 47 13.46 -0.48 6.42
C MET A 47 14.69 0.22 7.00
N PRO A 48 15.11 -0.12 8.23
CA PRO A 48 16.39 0.34 8.73
C PRO A 48 17.47 -0.23 7.82
N TYR A 49 18.32 0.64 7.27
CA TYR A 49 19.50 0.24 6.51
C TYR A 49 20.33 -0.72 7.36
N ARG A 50 20.26 -2.02 7.06
CA ARG A 50 21.22 -2.98 7.61
C ARG A 50 22.55 -2.62 6.99
N LYS A 51 23.40 -1.93 7.76
CA LYS A 51 24.80 -1.73 7.39
C LYS A 51 25.33 -3.11 6.98
N PRO A 52 25.86 -3.27 5.76
CA PRO A 52 26.48 -4.53 5.40
C PRO A 52 27.53 -4.83 6.45
N CYS A 53 27.46 -6.02 7.04
CA CYS A 53 28.48 -6.51 7.94
C CYS A 53 29.80 -6.33 7.22
N GLN A 54 30.68 -5.47 7.74
CA GLN A 54 32.05 -5.38 7.25
C GLN A 54 32.72 -6.67 7.70
N CYS A 55 32.49 -7.76 6.95
CA CYS A 55 33.29 -8.96 7.06
C CYS A 55 34.71 -8.51 6.73
N GLN A 56 35.52 -8.52 7.77
CA GLN A 56 36.82 -7.89 7.82
C GLN A 56 37.66 -8.48 6.69
N ALA A 57 38.27 -7.62 5.89
CA ALA A 57 39.21 -8.01 4.84
C ALA A 57 40.52 -8.64 5.39
N SER A 58 40.49 -9.17 6.61
CA SER A 58 41.62 -9.74 7.35
C SER A 58 41.77 -11.24 7.19
N ASP A 59 40.85 -11.95 6.53
CA ASP A 59 40.96 -13.40 6.29
C ASP A 59 41.59 -13.73 4.92
N ARG A 60 42.61 -12.96 4.51
CA ARG A 60 43.51 -13.28 3.39
C ARG A 60 44.96 -13.10 3.83
N GLU A 61 45.42 -14.00 4.69
CA GLU A 61 46.85 -14.33 4.86
C GLU A 61 47.13 -15.70 4.25
#